data_AF-A0A378MW42-F1
#
_entry.id   AF-A0A378MW42-F1
#
_cell.length_a   1.000
_cell.length_b   1.000
_cell.length_c   1.000
_cell.angle_alpha   90.00
_cell.angle_beta   90.00
_cell.angle_gamma   90.00
#
_symmetry.space_group_name_H-M   'P 1'
#
loop_
_entity.id
_entity.type
_entity.pdbx_description
1 polymer ?
#
loop_
_entity_poly.entity_id
_entity_poly.type
_entity_poly.pdbx_seq_one_letter_code
_entity_poly.pdbx_strand_id
1 'polypeptide(L)'
;MLITLIFGITACFSSLEFDESKQEKINSFLIVGNKLYVVGELHDYEFEHQQVAELNNFLKSLIANKIKSVEANFEVKESKKVEGSYRIILDGKSLTESERSTVIDTFHFNSAQNPSITYQAEGNLVKLANREELLQKFRFKQALEANVRYYKMKSGLQNTAEGALSIVMLPVAVVAVLPFYMFWVGACATYGC
;
A
#
# COMPACT_ATOMS: atom_id res chain seq x y z
N MET A 1 43.71 18.90 43.54
CA MET A 1 43.31 17.74 42.72
C MET A 1 41.89 17.97 42.24
N LEU A 2 41.72 18.15 40.93
CA LEU A 2 40.43 18.34 40.26
C LEU A 2 39.91 16.95 39.86
N ILE A 3 38.79 16.50 40.45
CA ILE A 3 38.16 15.23 40.07
C ILE A 3 37.20 15.53 38.90
N THR A 4 37.61 15.18 37.69
CA THR A 4 36.76 15.22 36.49
C THR A 4 35.84 14.00 36.49
N LEU A 5 34.55 14.26 36.68
CA LEU A 5 33.47 13.28 36.56
C LEU A 5 33.15 13.08 35.06
N ILE A 6 33.57 11.96 34.49
CA ILE A 6 33.21 11.58 33.11
C ILE A 6 31.83 10.91 33.15
N PHE A 7 30.78 11.67 32.82
CA PHE A 7 29.48 11.10 32.48
C PHE A 7 29.59 10.41 31.12
N GLY A 8 29.73 9.09 31.13
CA GLY A 8 29.55 8.26 29.94
C GLY A 8 28.07 8.25 29.55
N ILE A 9 27.71 8.99 28.51
CA ILE A 9 26.38 8.89 27.89
C ILE A 9 26.37 7.58 27.10
N THR A 10 25.84 6.50 27.68
CA THR A 10 25.53 5.29 26.91
C THR A 10 24.31 5.60 26.04
N ALA A 11 24.54 6.16 24.85
CA ALA A 11 23.50 6.32 23.86
C ALA A 11 22.99 4.92 23.50
N CYS A 12 21.75 4.63 23.91
CA CYS A 12 21.03 3.43 23.51
C CYS A 12 20.71 3.60 22.02
N PHE A 13 21.60 3.11 21.14
CA PHE A 13 21.35 3.10 19.71
C PHE A 13 20.41 1.95 19.39
N SER A 14 19.20 2.28 18.98
CA SER A 14 18.24 1.33 18.45
C SER A 14 18.26 1.44 16.92
N SER A 15 18.66 0.37 16.22
CA SER A 15 18.68 0.33 14.76
C SER A 15 17.56 -0.54 14.21
N LEU A 16 16.95 -0.10 13.12
CA LEU A 16 15.99 -0.90 12.37
C LEU A 16 16.77 -1.89 11.47
N GLU A 17 16.59 -3.19 11.66
CA GLU A 17 17.22 -4.24 10.85
C GLU A 17 16.15 -4.99 10.05
N PHE A 18 16.49 -5.36 8.80
CA PHE A 18 15.66 -6.25 8.00
C PHE A 18 15.52 -7.61 8.69
N ASP A 19 14.30 -8.13 8.72
CA ASP A 19 13.98 -9.42 9.32
C ASP A 19 13.68 -10.47 8.24
N GLU A 20 12.61 -10.27 7.47
CA GLU A 20 12.17 -11.20 6.44
C GLU A 20 11.38 -10.53 5.30
N SER A 21 11.16 -11.25 4.20
CA SER A 21 10.25 -10.85 3.13
C SER A 21 9.25 -11.97 2.84
N LYS A 22 7.98 -11.59 2.62
CA LYS A 22 6.89 -12.49 2.22
C LYS A 22 6.17 -11.93 1.00
N GLN A 23 5.62 -12.82 0.18
CA GLN A 23 4.58 -12.44 -0.76
C GLN A 23 3.22 -12.50 -0.05
N GLU A 24 2.38 -11.53 -0.32
CA GLU A 24 1.03 -11.46 0.21
C GLU A 24 0.03 -11.20 -0.90
N LYS A 25 -1.07 -11.96 -0.89
CA LYS A 25 -2.21 -11.70 -1.76
C LYS A 25 -3.09 -10.62 -1.18
N ILE A 26 -3.24 -9.55 -1.94
CA ILE A 26 -4.15 -8.46 -1.64
C ILE A 26 -5.47 -8.69 -2.35
N ASN A 27 -6.53 -8.83 -1.56
CA ASN A 27 -7.84 -9.25 -2.04
C ASN A 27 -8.78 -8.07 -2.30
N SER A 28 -8.56 -6.92 -1.65
CA SER A 28 -9.39 -5.74 -1.82
C SER A 28 -8.65 -4.45 -1.42
N PHE A 29 -9.08 -3.32 -1.99
CA PHE A 29 -8.75 -1.98 -1.52
C PHE A 29 -10.01 -1.12 -1.51
N LEU A 30 -10.09 -0.20 -0.56
CA LEU A 30 -11.17 0.75 -0.42
C LEU A 30 -10.62 2.13 -0.13
N ILE A 31 -11.08 3.13 -0.87
CA ILE A 31 -10.76 4.53 -0.60
C ILE A 31 -11.98 5.15 0.09
N VAL A 32 -11.80 5.65 1.31
CA VAL A 32 -12.83 6.37 2.08
C VAL A 32 -12.24 7.68 2.57
N GLY A 33 -12.72 8.80 2.02
CA GLY A 33 -12.08 10.11 2.23
C GLY A 33 -10.65 10.09 1.70
N ASN A 34 -9.69 10.39 2.57
CA ASN A 34 -8.25 10.41 2.25
C ASN A 34 -7.52 9.13 2.71
N LYS A 35 -8.26 8.11 3.12
CA LYS A 35 -7.71 6.85 3.61
C LYS A 35 -7.87 5.75 2.58
N LEU A 36 -6.83 4.94 2.45
CA LEU A 36 -6.82 3.72 1.67
C LEU A 36 -6.77 2.53 2.63
N TYR A 37 -7.82 1.74 2.64
CA TYR A 37 -7.89 0.47 3.35
C TYR A 37 -7.52 -0.66 2.41
N VAL A 38 -6.63 -1.55 2.83
CA VAL A 38 -6.18 -2.70 2.05
C VAL A 38 -6.47 -3.97 2.83
N VAL A 39 -7.15 -4.92 2.19
CA VAL A 39 -7.50 -6.21 2.78
C VAL A 39 -6.61 -7.29 2.20
N GLY A 40 -5.61 -7.70 2.97
CA GLY A 40 -4.68 -8.75 2.60
C GLY A 40 -5.09 -10.13 3.12
N GLU A 41 -4.31 -11.14 2.74
CA GLU A 41 -4.41 -12.50 3.27
C GLU A 41 -3.76 -12.62 4.64
N LEU A 42 -2.67 -11.88 4.88
CA LEU A 42 -1.93 -11.89 6.14
C LEU A 42 -2.36 -10.74 7.05
N HIS A 43 -2.49 -9.54 6.47
CA HIS A 43 -2.74 -8.32 7.22
C HIS A 43 -3.74 -7.39 6.53
N ASP A 44 -4.45 -6.61 7.33
CA ASP A 44 -5.18 -5.44 6.84
C ASP A 44 -4.32 -4.19 7.10
N TYR A 45 -4.44 -3.22 6.20
CA TYR A 45 -3.67 -1.99 6.25
C TYR A 45 -4.60 -0.78 6.16
N GLU A 46 -4.27 0.28 6.89
CA GLU A 46 -4.81 1.62 6.69
C GLU A 46 -3.67 2.54 6.31
N PHE A 47 -3.76 3.17 5.13
CA PHE A 47 -2.83 4.18 4.66
C PHE A 47 -3.50 5.55 4.62
N GLU A 48 -2.74 6.59 4.95
CA GLU A 48 -3.22 7.97 4.95
C GLU A 48 -2.18 8.86 4.24
N HIS A 49 -2.56 9.47 3.10
CA HIS A 49 -1.67 10.40 2.41
C HIS A 49 -2.40 11.27 1.36
N GLN A 50 -1.83 12.43 1.03
CA GLN A 50 -2.34 13.33 -0.02
C GLN A 50 -2.48 12.64 -1.39
N GLN A 51 -1.55 11.72 -1.68
CA GLN A 51 -1.54 10.95 -2.92
C GLN A 51 -2.71 9.96 -3.06
N VAL A 52 -3.42 9.63 -1.97
CA VAL A 52 -4.64 8.81 -2.04
C VAL A 52 -5.73 9.52 -2.85
N ALA A 53 -5.81 10.85 -2.77
CA ALA A 53 -6.77 11.63 -3.55
C ALA A 53 -6.43 11.64 -5.04
N GLU A 54 -5.14 11.76 -5.39
CA GLU A 54 -4.66 11.70 -6.78
C GLU A 54 -4.90 10.32 -7.39
N LEU A 55 -4.56 9.26 -6.64
CA LEU A 55 -4.87 7.88 -7.00
C LEU A 55 -6.38 7.72 -7.24
N ASN A 56 -7.22 8.20 -6.31
CA ASN A 56 -8.67 8.14 -6.44
C ASN A 56 -9.17 8.84 -7.71
N ASN A 57 -8.63 10.01 -8.05
CA ASN A 57 -8.99 10.75 -9.25
C ASN A 57 -8.58 10.01 -10.53
N PHE A 58 -7.38 9.45 -10.58
CA PHE A 58 -6.94 8.62 -11.69
C PHE A 58 -7.84 7.40 -11.90
N LEU A 59 -8.20 6.71 -10.81
CA LEU A 59 -9.03 5.50 -10.85
C LEU A 59 -10.49 5.74 -11.28
N LYS A 60 -10.98 6.98 -11.16
CA LYS A 60 -12.29 7.37 -11.71
C LYS A 60 -12.26 7.58 -13.23
N SER A 61 -11.08 7.74 -13.82
CA SER A 61 -10.96 7.97 -15.25
C SER A 61 -11.16 6.68 -16.05
N LEU A 62 -11.62 6.80 -17.29
CA LEU A 62 -11.68 5.66 -18.22
C LEU A 62 -10.28 5.12 -18.59
N ILE A 63 -9.23 5.91 -18.36
CA ILE A 63 -7.83 5.52 -18.62
C ILE A 63 -7.40 4.40 -17.66
N ALA A 64 -8.00 4.30 -16.47
CA ALA A 64 -7.73 3.20 -15.54
C ALA A 64 -8.11 1.82 -16.11
N ASN A 65 -8.97 1.74 -17.15
CA ASN A 65 -9.25 0.49 -17.88
C ASN A 65 -8.05 -0.02 -18.69
N LYS A 66 -7.00 0.79 -18.83
CA LYS A 66 -5.78 0.49 -19.58
C LYS A 66 -4.60 0.18 -18.67
N ILE A 67 -4.85 -0.04 -17.38
CA ILE A 67 -3.83 -0.55 -16.46
C ILE A 67 -3.40 -1.94 -16.93
N LYS A 68 -2.11 -2.06 -17.24
CA LYS A 68 -1.48 -3.31 -17.63
C LYS A 68 -1.10 -4.14 -16.41
N SER A 69 -0.55 -3.49 -15.39
CA SER A 69 -0.13 -4.14 -14.16
C SER A 69 -0.02 -3.14 -13.01
N VAL A 70 -0.12 -3.67 -11.80
CA VAL A 70 0.13 -2.94 -10.55
C VAL A 70 1.20 -3.71 -9.79
N GLU A 71 2.16 -3.01 -9.20
CA GLU A 71 3.15 -3.56 -8.29
C GLU A 71 2.90 -2.95 -6.91
N ALA A 72 2.82 -3.77 -5.86
CA ALA A 72 2.64 -3.31 -4.50
C ALA A 72 3.81 -3.78 -3.62
N ASN A 73 4.38 -2.86 -2.84
CA ASN A 73 5.40 -3.20 -1.85
C ASN A 73 5.07 -2.52 -0.51
N PHE A 74 5.16 -3.29 0.57
CA PHE A 74 4.90 -2.82 1.93
C PHE A 74 6.12 -3.07 2.82
N GLU A 75 6.51 -2.07 3.60
CA GLU A 75 7.57 -2.18 4.60
C GLU A 75 6.95 -2.04 5.99
N VAL A 76 6.83 -3.17 6.69
CA VAL A 76 6.28 -3.25 8.04
C VAL A 76 7.42 -3.06 9.04
N LYS A 77 7.31 -2.01 9.85
CA LYS A 77 8.25 -1.72 10.95
C LYS A 77 7.67 -2.26 12.26
N GLU A 78 8.52 -2.56 13.24
CA GLU A 78 8.13 -3.18 14.51
C GLU A 78 7.01 -2.42 15.27
N SER A 79 6.91 -1.11 15.09
CA SER A 79 5.82 -0.28 15.62
C SER A 79 4.47 -0.46 14.90
N LYS A 80 4.33 -1.45 14.01
CA LYS A 80 3.19 -1.69 13.10
C LYS A 80 2.93 -0.57 12.11
N LYS A 81 3.81 0.42 12.05
CA LYS A 81 3.86 1.39 10.98
C LYS A 81 4.23 0.67 9.69
N VAL A 82 3.54 1.05 8.63
CA VAL A 82 3.76 0.50 7.30
C VAL A 82 4.05 1.64 6.35
N GLU A 83 5.11 1.51 5.57
CA GLU A 83 5.32 2.33 4.39
C GLU A 83 4.88 1.51 3.18
N GLY A 84 3.90 2.02 2.45
CA GLY A 84 3.36 1.38 1.25
C GLY A 84 3.76 2.11 -0.01
N SER A 85 4.05 1.34 -1.06
CA SER A 85 4.23 1.85 -2.41
C SER A 85 3.38 1.06 -3.40
N TYR A 86 2.75 1.79 -4.32
CA TYR A 86 1.95 1.24 -5.41
C TYR A 86 2.45 1.82 -6.72
N ARG A 87 2.91 0.96 -7.61
CA ARG A 87 3.30 1.39 -8.95
C ARG A 87 2.27 0.91 -9.96
N ILE A 88 1.62 1.86 -10.62
CA ILE A 88 0.66 1.59 -11.69
C ILE A 88 1.38 1.71 -13.03
N ILE A 89 1.21 0.71 -13.88
CA ILE A 89 1.77 0.67 -15.22
C ILE A 89 0.62 0.56 -16.22
N LEU A 90 0.55 1.51 -17.16
CA LEU A 90 -0.43 1.50 -18.24
C LEU A 90 0.08 0.72 -19.45
N ASP A 91 -0.83 0.12 -20.22
CA ASP A 91 -0.53 -0.32 -21.57
C ASP A 91 -0.47 0.90 -22.49
N GLY A 92 0.74 1.45 -22.64
CA GLY A 92 0.98 2.59 -23.50
C GLY A 92 0.52 2.38 -24.95
N LYS A 93 0.44 1.16 -25.48
CA LYS A 93 -0.04 0.94 -26.85
C LYS A 93 -1.54 1.16 -26.99
N SER A 94 -2.30 0.95 -25.92
CA SER A 94 -3.75 1.11 -25.90
C SER A 94 -4.22 2.57 -25.77
N LEU A 95 -3.31 3.51 -25.48
CA LEU A 95 -3.62 4.93 -25.31
C LEU A 95 -3.71 5.69 -26.65
N THR A 96 -4.76 6.50 -26.79
CA THR A 96 -4.85 7.53 -27.84
C THR A 96 -3.87 8.68 -27.57
N GLU A 97 -3.65 9.55 -28.55
CA GLU A 97 -2.79 10.72 -28.36
C GLU A 97 -3.32 11.68 -27.28
N SER A 98 -4.63 11.91 -27.23
CA SER A 98 -5.25 12.75 -26.19
C SER A 98 -5.14 12.15 -24.79
N GLU A 99 -5.28 10.83 -24.66
CA GLU A 99 -5.08 10.14 -23.39
C GLU A 99 -3.63 10.17 -22.95
N ARG A 100 -2.65 10.07 -23.86
CA ARG A 100 -1.23 10.22 -23.53
C ARG A 100 -0.93 11.60 -22.93
N SER A 101 -1.44 12.67 -23.55
CA SER A 101 -1.30 14.02 -22.98
C SER A 101 -1.97 14.10 -21.60
N THR A 102 -3.19 13.58 -21.45
CA THR A 102 -3.88 13.56 -20.13
C THR A 102 -3.07 12.80 -19.07
N VAL A 103 -2.50 11.64 -19.42
CA VAL A 103 -1.68 10.81 -18.53
C VAL A 103 -0.43 11.54 -18.03
N ILE A 104 0.22 12.34 -18.88
CA ILE A 104 1.40 13.13 -18.51
C ILE A 104 1.02 14.41 -17.79
N ASP A 105 0.13 15.20 -18.38
CA ASP A 105 -0.12 16.58 -17.99
C ASP A 105 -1.04 16.67 -16.77
N THR A 106 -1.99 15.73 -16.63
CA THR A 106 -2.97 15.72 -15.52
C THR A 106 -2.63 14.69 -14.45
N PHE A 107 -2.24 13.48 -14.84
CA PHE A 107 -1.97 12.39 -13.89
C PHE A 107 -0.48 12.21 -13.59
N HIS A 108 0.40 12.99 -14.21
CA HIS A 108 1.84 13.06 -13.89
C HIS A 108 2.59 11.72 -13.98
N PHE A 109 2.16 10.85 -14.91
CA PHE A 109 2.91 9.63 -15.22
C PHE A 109 4.26 10.00 -15.86
N ASN A 110 5.26 9.15 -15.67
CA ASN A 110 6.64 9.45 -16.05
C ASN A 110 6.96 9.34 -17.55
N SER A 111 6.07 8.76 -18.37
CA SER A 111 6.34 8.51 -19.79
C SER A 111 5.04 8.33 -20.58
N ALA A 112 5.02 8.77 -21.84
CA ALA A 112 3.86 8.58 -22.73
C ALA A 112 3.87 7.21 -23.42
N GLN A 113 5.04 6.60 -23.61
CA GLN A 113 5.22 5.32 -24.30
C GLN A 113 5.10 4.14 -23.34
N ASN A 114 5.70 4.26 -22.15
CA ASN A 114 5.60 3.26 -21.08
C ASN A 114 5.16 3.94 -19.77
N PRO A 115 3.91 4.44 -19.70
CA PRO A 115 3.49 5.24 -18.57
C PRO A 115 3.50 4.43 -17.28
N SER A 116 4.19 4.95 -16.28
CA SER A 116 4.07 4.48 -14.91
C SER A 116 4.07 5.63 -13.92
N ILE A 117 3.41 5.41 -12.79
CA ILE A 117 3.45 6.31 -11.63
C ILE A 117 3.59 5.47 -10.37
N THR A 118 4.34 5.97 -9.40
CA THR A 118 4.48 5.34 -8.08
C THR A 118 3.85 6.26 -7.05
N TYR A 119 2.87 5.75 -6.34
CA TYR A 119 2.31 6.38 -5.15
C TYR A 119 2.96 5.79 -3.90
N GLN A 120 3.23 6.63 -2.92
CA GLN A 120 3.75 6.25 -1.61
C GLN A 120 2.83 6.77 -0.52
N ALA A 121 2.64 5.97 0.52
CA ALA A 121 1.85 6.35 1.68
C ALA A 121 2.40 5.71 2.95
N GLU A 122 2.33 6.47 4.04
CA GLU A 122 2.51 5.92 5.38
C GLU A 122 1.17 5.40 5.90
N GLY A 123 1.24 4.40 6.76
CA GLY A 123 0.08 3.71 7.27
C GLY A 123 0.37 2.85 8.48
N ASN A 124 -0.61 2.04 8.84
CA ASN A 124 -0.55 1.13 9.97
C ASN A 124 -1.18 -0.22 9.63
N LEU A 125 -0.66 -1.29 10.25
CA LEU A 125 -1.40 -2.54 10.33
C LEU A 125 -2.64 -2.36 11.21
N VAL A 126 -3.79 -2.82 10.71
CA VAL A 126 -5.08 -2.73 11.39
C VAL A 126 -5.79 -4.08 11.36
N LYS A 127 -6.90 -4.19 12.08
CA LYS A 127 -7.89 -5.27 11.90
C LYS A 127 -9.21 -4.65 11.50
N LEU A 128 -9.71 -4.97 10.31
CA LEU A 128 -10.98 -4.41 9.87
C LEU A 128 -12.12 -5.21 10.47
N ALA A 129 -12.95 -4.57 11.30
CA ALA A 129 -14.03 -5.23 12.02
C ALA A 129 -15.05 -5.87 11.08
N ASN A 130 -15.29 -5.24 9.93
CA ASN A 130 -16.21 -5.69 8.89
C ASN A 130 -15.50 -6.33 7.69
N ARG A 131 -14.30 -6.89 7.88
CA ARG A 131 -13.49 -7.54 6.83
C ARG A 131 -14.29 -8.45 5.91
N GLU A 132 -15.11 -9.36 6.46
CA GLU A 132 -15.86 -10.32 5.64
C GLU A 132 -16.91 -9.64 4.75
N GLU A 133 -17.58 -8.61 5.27
CA GLU A 133 -18.50 -7.79 4.46
C GLU A 133 -17.73 -7.06 3.35
N LEU A 134 -16.57 -6.50 3.68
CA LEU A 134 -15.70 -5.82 2.71
C LEU A 134 -15.21 -6.78 1.64
N LEU A 135 -14.89 -8.04 1.96
CA LEU A 135 -14.48 -9.03 0.97
C LEU A 135 -15.65 -9.51 0.12
N GLN A 136 -16.83 -9.74 0.71
CA GLN A 136 -18.02 -10.12 -0.07
C GLN A 136 -18.40 -9.04 -1.07
N LYS A 137 -18.31 -7.77 -0.65
CA LYS A 137 -18.58 -6.65 -1.53
C LYS A 137 -17.42 -6.42 -2.46
N PHE A 138 -16.22 -6.10 -1.95
CA PHE A 138 -15.04 -5.43 -2.57
C PHE A 138 -13.90 -6.31 -3.08
N ARG A 139 -14.05 -7.64 -3.05
CA ARG A 139 -12.98 -8.53 -3.50
C ARG A 139 -12.69 -8.43 -4.99
N PHE A 140 -11.41 -8.43 -5.35
CA PHE A 140 -10.96 -8.51 -6.73
C PHE A 140 -11.26 -9.87 -7.33
N LYS A 141 -11.44 -9.89 -8.65
CA LYS A 141 -11.50 -11.14 -9.41
C LYS A 141 -10.19 -11.92 -9.32
N GLN A 142 -9.07 -11.20 -9.38
CA GLN A 142 -7.74 -11.74 -9.17
C GLN A 142 -7.03 -10.91 -8.10
N ALA A 143 -6.44 -11.60 -7.11
CA ALA A 143 -5.66 -10.95 -6.07
C ALA A 143 -4.42 -10.28 -6.66
N LEU A 144 -4.04 -9.13 -6.09
CA LEU A 144 -2.79 -8.47 -6.40
C LEU A 144 -1.69 -9.08 -5.52
N GLU A 145 -0.59 -9.51 -6.14
CA GLU A 145 0.60 -9.95 -5.41
C GLU A 145 1.37 -8.72 -4.88
N ALA A 146 1.62 -8.67 -3.58
CA ALA A 146 2.42 -7.64 -2.93
C ALA A 146 3.69 -8.25 -2.31
N ASN A 147 4.80 -7.53 -2.37
CA ASN A 147 5.99 -7.87 -1.59
C ASN A 147 5.95 -7.15 -0.24
N VAL A 148 6.01 -7.91 0.85
CA VAL A 148 6.02 -7.36 2.20
C VAL A 148 7.39 -7.62 2.81
N ARG A 149 8.04 -6.56 3.30
CA ARG A 149 9.31 -6.62 4.03
C ARG A 149 9.08 -6.26 5.48
N TYR A 150 9.57 -7.09 6.38
CA TYR A 150 9.45 -6.89 7.81
C TYR A 150 10.78 -6.42 8.37
N TYR A 151 10.71 -5.46 9.28
CA TYR A 151 11.85 -4.88 9.95
C TYR A 151 11.64 -4.88 11.47
N LYS A 152 12.68 -5.18 12.22
CA LYS A 152 12.70 -5.21 13.69
C LYS A 152 13.74 -4.25 14.26
N MET A 153 13.46 -3.67 15.42
CA MET A 153 14.45 -2.86 16.14
C MET A 153 15.39 -3.79 16.90
N LYS A 154 16.69 -3.54 16.75
CA LYS A 154 17.70 -4.16 17.60
C LYS A 154 18.00 -3.20 18.75
N SER A 155 17.49 -3.54 19.92
CA SER A 155 17.81 -2.89 21.19
C SER A 155 18.98 -3.62 21.86
N GLY A 156 20.02 -2.88 22.27
CA GLY A 156 21.11 -3.42 23.11
C GLY A 156 20.68 -3.75 24.55
N LEU A 157 19.44 -3.47 24.92
CA LEU A 157 18.83 -3.85 26.19
C LEU A 157 17.82 -4.98 25.93
N GLN A 158 18.15 -6.20 26.38
CA GLN A 158 17.21 -7.31 26.48
C GLN A 158 16.14 -6.96 27.51
N ASN A 159 15.13 -6.21 27.08
CA ASN A 159 13.87 -6.15 27.81
C ASN A 159 12.87 -6.97 27.00
N THR A 160 12.74 -8.23 27.39
CA THR A 160 11.55 -9.05 27.15
C THR A 160 10.34 -8.38 27.82
N ALA A 161 9.75 -7.42 27.14
CA ALA A 161 8.31 -7.24 27.17
C ALA A 161 7.87 -7.58 25.76
N GLU A 162 7.28 -8.77 25.59
CA GLU A 162 6.55 -9.11 24.38
C GLU A 162 5.67 -7.91 24.07
N GLY A 163 6.02 -7.18 23.00
CA GLY A 163 5.40 -5.93 22.61
C GLY A 163 4.00 -6.20 22.10
N ALA A 164 3.08 -6.51 23.03
CA ALA A 164 1.65 -6.54 22.81
C ALA A 164 1.16 -5.09 22.65
N LEU A 165 1.69 -4.38 21.65
CA LEU A 165 0.95 -3.29 21.04
C LEU A 165 -0.36 -3.92 20.56
N SER A 166 -1.50 -3.34 20.90
CA SER A 166 -2.80 -3.79 20.37
C SER A 166 -2.85 -3.41 18.88
N ILE A 167 -3.35 -4.31 18.01
CA ILE A 167 -3.68 -3.90 16.63
C ILE A 167 -5.01 -3.16 16.73
N VAL A 168 -5.09 -1.95 16.17
CA VAL A 168 -6.32 -1.17 16.21
C VAL A 168 -7.39 -1.87 15.37
N MET A 169 -8.54 -2.13 15.98
CA MET A 169 -9.71 -2.65 15.27
C MET A 169 -10.54 -1.48 14.74
N LEU A 170 -10.77 -1.43 13.43
CA LEU A 170 -11.45 -0.32 12.77
C LEU A 170 -12.72 -0.79 12.04
N PRO A 171 -13.89 -0.19 12.32
CA PRO A 171 -15.05 -0.35 11.47
C PRO A 171 -14.95 0.60 10.26
N VAL A 172 -15.04 0.08 9.04
CA VAL A 172 -15.02 0.90 7.82
C VAL A 172 -16.45 1.11 7.32
N ALA A 173 -16.95 2.34 7.40
CA ALA A 173 -18.27 2.69 6.87
C ALA A 173 -18.22 2.90 5.35
N VAL A 174 -18.89 2.01 4.61
CA VAL A 174 -18.95 2.00 3.14
C VAL A 174 -20.03 2.98 2.67
N VAL A 175 -19.76 4.29 2.70
CA VAL A 175 -20.78 5.30 2.34
C VAL A 175 -20.68 5.72 0.87
N ALA A 176 -19.50 5.62 0.25
CA ALA A 176 -19.30 5.87 -1.18
C ALA A 176 -17.97 5.24 -1.62
N VAL A 177 -17.98 3.94 -1.90
CA VAL A 177 -16.77 3.25 -2.37
C VAL A 177 -16.82 3.20 -3.88
N LEU A 178 -15.75 3.67 -4.53
CA LEU A 178 -15.61 3.48 -5.95
C LEU A 178 -15.47 1.98 -6.25
N PRO A 179 -16.33 1.45 -7.12
CA PRO A 179 -16.21 0.07 -7.56
C PRO A 179 -14.94 -0.10 -8.41
N PHE A 180 -13.82 -0.48 -7.78
CA PHE A 180 -12.60 -0.93 -8.49
C PHE A 180 -12.87 -2.21 -9.32
N TYR A 181 -14.01 -2.87 -9.11
CA TYR A 181 -14.40 -4.14 -9.75
C TYR A 181 -14.50 -4.12 -11.26
N MET A 182 -14.59 -2.94 -11.88
CA MET A 182 -14.71 -2.87 -13.33
C MET A 182 -13.37 -3.10 -14.05
N PHE A 183 -12.24 -3.06 -13.35
CA PHE A 183 -10.90 -3.01 -13.96
C PHE A 183 -10.22 -4.36 -14.22
N TRP A 184 -10.95 -5.48 -14.12
CA TRP A 184 -10.41 -6.83 -14.36
C TRP A 184 -11.33 -7.70 -15.26
N VAL A 185 -12.04 -7.08 -16.20
CA VAL A 185 -12.80 -7.82 -17.25
C VAL A 185 -12.00 -7.91 -18.57
N GLY A 186 -10.86 -7.21 -18.69
CA GLY A 186 -10.17 -7.06 -19.98
C GLY A 186 -8.95 -7.94 -20.26
N ALA A 187 -8.44 -8.74 -19.30
CA ALA A 187 -7.15 -9.42 -19.46
C ALA A 187 -7.23 -10.93 -19.74
N CYS A 188 -8.42 -11.54 -19.79
CA CYS A 188 -8.58 -12.99 -20.06
C CYS A 188 -9.51 -13.28 -21.26
N ALA A 189 -9.39 -12.53 -22.35
CA ALA A 189 -10.11 -12.83 -23.59
C ALA A 189 -9.20 -13.00 -24.82
N THR A 190 -7.87 -13.14 -24.66
CA THR A 190 -6.95 -13.28 -25.82
C THR A 190 -5.93 -14.41 -25.75
N TYR A 191 -5.93 -15.25 -24.72
CA TYR A 191 -5.19 -16.52 -24.77
C TYR A 191 -6.06 -17.64 -24.17
N GLY A 192 -6.37 -18.63 -25.00
CA GLY A 192 -7.41 -19.63 -24.79
C GLY A 192 -7.29 -20.46 -23.52
N CYS A 193 -8.46 -20.80 -22.99
CA CYS A 193 -8.70 -22.06 -22.29
C CYS A 193 -9.30 -23.04 -23.29
#